data_AF-A0A850J6S1-F1
#
_entry.id   AF-A0A850J6S1-F1
#
_cell.length_a   1.000
_cell.length_b   1.000
_cell.length_c   1.000
_cell.angle_alpha   90.00
_cell.angle_beta   90.00
_cell.angle_gamma   90.00
#
_symmetry.space_group_name_H-M   'P 1'
#
loop_
_entity.id
_entity.type
_entity.pdbx_description
1 polymer ?
#
loop_
_entity_poly.entity_id
_entity_poly.type
_entity_poly.pdbx_seq_one_letter_code
_entity_poly.pdbx_strand_id
1 'polypeptide(L)'
;MRGSDGAALAGDLPLSPPANGPTRLGEVRARLTHPAVRWCGATYGVMERVPGGWMMSGMERTTPQDARDSLGWWFRAMARDRGVPAASRAEYRRGAARLDRDRPDELTVAGRGCRVVSLRHHSEPTGTAPIMV
;
A
#
# COMPACT_ATOMS: atom_id res chain seq x y z
N MET A 1 -23.35 3.72 -4.27
CA MET A 1 -21.88 3.49 -4.29
C MET A 1 -21.52 2.94 -2.92
N ARG A 2 -21.38 1.61 -2.80
CA ARG A 2 -21.29 0.91 -1.51
C ARG A 2 -19.80 0.76 -1.16
N GLY A 3 -19.35 1.45 -0.12
CA GLY A 3 -17.99 1.33 0.38
C GLY A 3 -17.76 -0.05 1.00
N SER A 4 -16.56 -0.60 0.80
CA SER A 4 -16.08 -1.78 1.52
C SER A 4 -15.97 -1.43 3.00
N ASP A 5 -16.75 -2.12 3.83
CA ASP A 5 -17.07 -1.82 5.23
C ASP A 5 -15.94 -2.15 6.21
N GLY A 6 -14.74 -2.50 5.73
CA GLY A 6 -13.64 -2.96 6.59
C GLY A 6 -13.84 -4.34 7.24
N ALA A 7 -15.00 -4.99 7.05
CA ALA A 7 -15.30 -6.32 7.59
C ALA A 7 -14.31 -7.41 7.13
N ALA A 8 -13.65 -7.27 5.98
CA ALA A 8 -12.67 -8.25 5.53
C ALA A 8 -11.44 -8.40 6.47
N LEU A 9 -11.18 -7.44 7.36
CA LEU A 9 -10.03 -7.45 8.27
C LEU A 9 -10.36 -7.94 9.69
N ALA A 10 -11.64 -8.05 10.05
CA ALA A 10 -12.06 -8.41 11.41
C ALA A 10 -12.23 -9.92 11.65
N GLY A 11 -12.05 -10.74 10.62
CA GLY A 11 -12.17 -12.20 10.74
C GLY A 11 -13.60 -12.68 11.00
N ASP A 12 -14.59 -11.82 10.80
CA ASP A 12 -16.04 -12.05 10.97
C ASP A 12 -16.73 -12.52 9.68
N LEU A 13 -15.94 -12.98 8.70
CA LEU A 13 -16.48 -13.86 7.68
C LEU A 13 -17.23 -14.99 8.39
N PRO A 14 -18.48 -15.32 7.98
CA PRO A 14 -19.16 -16.46 8.57
C PRO A 14 -18.21 -17.63 8.48
N LEU A 15 -17.88 -18.24 9.62
CA LEU A 15 -17.13 -19.48 9.64
C LEU A 15 -17.87 -20.40 8.70
N SER A 16 -17.24 -20.71 7.55
CA SER A 16 -17.79 -21.71 6.64
C SER A 16 -18.18 -22.92 7.50
N PRO A 17 -19.39 -23.47 7.34
CA PRO A 17 -19.77 -24.67 8.09
C PRO A 17 -18.63 -25.68 7.96
N PRO A 18 -18.26 -26.40 9.04
CA PRO A 18 -17.07 -27.22 9.04
C PRO A 18 -17.06 -28.07 7.78
N ALA A 19 -16.07 -27.82 6.93
CA ALA A 19 -15.97 -28.48 5.65
C ALA A 19 -15.97 -29.98 5.89
N ASN A 20 -16.92 -30.70 5.28
CA ASN A 20 -16.93 -32.15 5.30
C ASN A 20 -16.30 -32.67 4.00
N GLY A 21 -15.43 -33.69 4.12
CA GLY A 21 -14.80 -34.34 2.97
C GLY A 21 -13.68 -33.52 2.30
N PRO A 22 -13.63 -33.43 0.95
CA PRO A 22 -12.47 -32.97 0.19
C PRO A 22 -12.04 -31.52 0.48
N THR A 23 -12.95 -30.65 0.92
CA THR A 23 -12.64 -29.26 1.27
C THR A 23 -11.78 -29.17 2.55
N ARG A 24 -12.06 -29.97 3.58
CA ARG A 24 -11.24 -30.02 4.81
C ARG A 24 -9.86 -30.62 4.54
N LEU A 25 -9.80 -31.65 3.69
CA LEU A 25 -8.53 -32.20 3.22
C LEU A 25 -7.74 -31.14 2.42
N GLY A 26 -8.42 -30.33 1.62
CA GLY A 26 -7.84 -29.19 0.91
C GLY A 26 -7.25 -28.14 1.86
N GLU A 27 -7.99 -27.76 2.92
CA GLU A 27 -7.50 -26.82 3.94
C GLU A 27 -6.29 -27.36 4.71
N VAL A 28 -6.34 -28.62 5.17
CA VAL A 28 -5.21 -29.26 5.88
C VAL A 28 -4.00 -29.34 4.96
N ARG A 29 -4.18 -29.75 3.70
CA ARG A 29 -3.11 -29.80 2.72
C ARG A 29 -2.52 -28.41 2.47
N ALA A 30 -3.35 -27.38 2.30
CA ALA A 30 -2.90 -26.02 2.08
C ALA A 30 -2.08 -25.47 3.26
N ARG A 31 -2.50 -25.73 4.50
CA ARG A 31 -1.74 -25.33 5.70
C ARG A 31 -0.38 -26.02 5.81
N LEU A 32 -0.29 -27.28 5.38
CA LEU A 32 0.96 -28.05 5.40
C LEU A 32 1.90 -27.67 4.25
N THR A 33 1.38 -27.46 3.05
CA THR A 33 2.21 -27.22 1.85
C THR A 33 2.48 -25.74 1.57
N HIS A 34 1.65 -24.83 2.09
CA HIS A 34 1.78 -23.38 1.93
C HIS A 34 1.67 -22.67 3.29
N PRO A 35 2.58 -22.95 4.26
CA PRO A 35 2.46 -22.44 5.62
C PRO A 35 2.60 -20.90 5.72
N ALA A 36 3.09 -20.23 4.67
CA ALA A 36 3.16 -18.79 4.59
C ALA A 36 2.13 -18.26 3.59
N VAL A 37 1.12 -17.52 4.08
CA VAL A 37 0.25 -16.70 3.22
C VAL A 37 1.12 -15.62 2.58
N ARG A 38 1.26 -15.68 1.26
CA ARG A 38 2.03 -14.71 0.49
C ARG A 38 1.10 -13.60 0.00
N TRP A 39 1.45 -12.35 0.28
CA TRP A 39 0.87 -11.21 -0.41
C TRP A 39 1.31 -11.24 -1.88
N CYS A 40 0.41 -11.70 -2.75
CA CYS A 40 0.64 -11.74 -4.20
C CYS A 40 0.01 -10.49 -4.82
N GLY A 41 0.81 -9.42 -4.93
CA GLY A 41 0.40 -8.15 -5.54
C GLY A 41 1.55 -7.15 -5.58
N ALA A 42 1.45 -6.14 -6.44
CA ALA A 42 2.31 -4.98 -6.34
C ALA A 42 1.78 -4.08 -5.21
N THR A 43 2.64 -3.71 -4.27
CA THR A 43 2.32 -2.74 -3.22
C THR A 43 2.84 -1.39 -3.67
N TYR A 44 2.02 -0.35 -3.53
CA TYR A 44 2.37 1.01 -3.90
C TYR A 44 2.63 1.86 -2.65
N GLY A 45 3.44 2.90 -2.83
CA GLY A 45 3.72 3.86 -1.78
C GLY A 45 4.38 5.11 -2.31
N VAL A 46 4.80 5.98 -1.38
CA VAL A 46 5.44 7.25 -1.69
C VAL A 46 6.83 7.25 -1.07
N MET A 47 7.81 7.71 -1.85
CA MET A 47 9.13 8.04 -1.36
C MET A 47 9.32 9.55 -1.38
N GLU A 48 9.94 10.07 -0.33
CA GLU A 48 10.39 11.45 -0.22
C GLU A 48 11.90 11.52 -0.44
N ARG A 49 12.35 12.55 -1.15
CA ARG A 49 13.75 12.81 -1.37
C ARG A 49 14.37 13.38 -0.10
N VAL A 50 15.43 12.73 0.37
CA VAL A 50 16.20 13.12 1.57
C VAL A 50 17.69 13.27 1.21
N PRO A 51 18.51 13.94 2.04
CA PRO A 51 19.95 13.87 1.89
C PRO A 51 20.42 12.41 1.91
N GLY A 52 21.10 11.98 0.84
CA GLY A 52 21.56 10.59 0.70
C GLY A 52 20.63 9.65 -0.08
N GLY A 53 19.47 10.12 -0.57
CA GLY A 53 18.66 9.35 -1.51
C GLY A 53 17.16 9.52 -1.34
N TRP A 54 16.45 8.39 -1.30
CA TRP A 54 15.00 8.34 -1.18
C TRP A 54 14.62 7.60 0.09
N MET A 55 13.78 8.23 0.91
CA MET A 55 13.22 7.63 2.12
C MET A 55 11.74 7.35 1.90
N MET A 56 11.31 6.17 2.32
CA MET A 56 9.93 5.74 2.19
C MET A 56 9.07 6.42 3.25
N SER A 57 8.02 7.12 2.84
CA SER A 57 7.08 7.77 3.78
C SER A 57 5.89 6.88 4.17
N GLY A 58 5.68 5.78 3.43
CA GLY A 58 4.75 4.68 3.78
C GLY A 58 4.51 3.72 2.60
N MET A 59 4.16 2.46 2.89
CA MET A 59 3.98 1.38 1.88
C MET A 59 2.81 0.48 2.20
N GLU A 60 1.58 0.92 1.93
CA GLU A 60 0.38 0.10 2.20
C GLU A 60 -0.74 0.39 1.20
N ARG A 61 -0.41 0.72 -0.06
CA ARG A 61 -1.40 1.10 -1.05
C ARG A 61 -1.60 -0.01 -2.07
N THR A 62 -2.85 -0.27 -2.38
CA THR A 62 -3.28 -1.31 -3.33
C THR A 62 -3.16 -0.86 -4.78
N THR A 63 -3.19 0.45 -5.04
CA THR A 63 -3.06 1.02 -6.39
C THR A 63 -2.13 2.24 -6.42
N PRO A 64 -1.59 2.61 -7.59
CA PRO A 64 -0.85 3.88 -7.74
C PRO A 64 -1.73 5.09 -7.41
N GLN A 65 -3.03 5.01 -7.70
CA GLN A 65 -3.95 6.11 -7.43
C GLN A 65 -4.17 6.30 -5.93
N ASP A 66 -4.31 5.22 -5.15
CA ASP A 66 -4.41 5.30 -3.69
C ASP A 66 -3.17 5.97 -3.06
N ALA A 67 -1.99 5.72 -3.64
CA ALA A 67 -0.74 6.39 -3.22
C ALA A 67 -0.77 7.90 -3.53
N ARG A 68 -1.24 8.30 -4.72
CA ARG A 68 -1.42 9.71 -5.08
C ARG A 68 -2.47 10.40 -4.21
N ASP A 69 -3.58 9.74 -3.95
CA ASP A 69 -4.67 10.30 -3.14
C ASP A 69 -4.23 10.48 -1.69
N SER A 70 -3.45 9.54 -1.17
CA SER A 70 -2.82 9.66 0.16
C SER A 70 -1.84 10.83 0.23
N LEU A 71 -1.00 11.00 -0.79
CA LEU A 71 -0.09 12.15 -0.87
C LEU A 71 -0.85 13.48 -1.01
N GLY A 72 -1.91 13.50 -1.83
CA GLY A 72 -2.78 14.65 -2.00
C GLY A 72 -3.50 15.03 -0.70
N TRP A 73 -3.97 14.04 0.07
CA TRP A 73 -4.51 14.25 1.41
C TRP A 73 -3.47 14.90 2.34
N TRP A 74 -2.25 14.39 2.36
CA TRP A 74 -1.17 14.94 3.18
C TRP A 74 -0.83 16.40 2.78
N PHE A 75 -0.73 16.71 1.49
CA PHE A 75 -0.55 18.09 1.03
C PHE A 75 -1.70 19.02 1.47
N ARG A 76 -2.95 18.55 1.43
CA ARG A 76 -4.09 19.34 1.91
C ARG A 76 -4.02 19.59 3.43
N ALA A 77 -3.50 18.63 4.20
CA ALA A 77 -3.23 18.82 5.62
C ALA A 77 -2.16 19.89 5.86
N MET A 78 -1.01 19.79 5.16
CA MET A 78 0.07 20.78 5.23
C MET A 78 -0.37 22.19 4.79
N ALA A 79 -1.26 22.29 3.81
CA ALA A 79 -1.82 23.56 3.36
C ALA A 79 -2.71 24.26 4.40
N ARG A 80 -3.25 23.51 5.37
CA ARG A 80 -4.11 23.99 6.46
C ARG A 80 -3.35 24.27 7.74
N ASP A 81 -2.17 23.68 7.91
CA ASP A 81 -1.32 23.88 9.07
C ASP A 81 -0.81 25.33 9.14
N ARG A 82 -1.14 26.04 10.22
CA ARG A 82 -0.76 27.44 10.44
C ARG A 82 0.74 27.60 10.73
N GLY A 83 1.43 26.56 11.19
CA GLY A 83 2.87 26.55 11.42
C GLY A 83 3.71 26.53 10.14
N VAL A 84 3.12 26.13 9.01
CA VAL A 84 3.77 26.12 7.70
C VAL A 84 3.74 27.52 7.07
N PRO A 85 4.83 28.05 6.50
CA PRO A 85 4.83 29.37 5.85
C PRO A 85 3.77 29.51 4.76
N ALA A 86 3.20 30.71 4.61
CA ALA A 86 2.09 30.97 3.67
C ALA A 86 2.42 30.58 2.21
N ALA A 87 3.64 30.86 1.76
CA ALA A 87 4.13 30.46 0.44
C ALA A 87 4.12 28.93 0.28
N SER A 88 4.67 28.20 1.25
CA SER A 88 4.68 26.73 1.25
C SER A 88 3.26 26.16 1.29
N ARG A 89 2.32 26.74 2.06
CA ARG A 89 0.91 26.33 2.05
C ARG A 89 0.27 26.50 0.67
N ALA A 90 0.59 27.57 -0.06
CA ALA A 90 0.10 27.78 -1.42
C ALA A 90 0.70 26.76 -2.41
N GLU A 91 1.96 26.39 -2.23
CA GLU A 91 2.59 25.31 -3.00
C GLU A 91 1.94 23.95 -2.71
N TYR A 92 1.65 23.63 -1.46
CA TYR A 92 0.94 22.39 -1.10
C TYR A 92 -0.46 22.31 -1.74
N ARG A 93 -1.21 23.43 -1.78
CA ARG A 93 -2.51 23.47 -2.50
C ARG A 93 -2.35 23.18 -3.99
N ARG A 94 -1.35 23.82 -4.63
CA ARG A 94 -1.05 23.60 -6.05
C ARG A 94 -0.60 22.16 -6.31
N GLY A 95 0.21 21.59 -5.41
CA GLY A 95 0.64 20.19 -5.44
C GLY A 95 -0.54 19.21 -5.39
N ALA A 96 -1.46 19.42 -4.44
CA ALA A 96 -2.66 18.58 -4.32
C ALA A 96 -3.54 18.65 -5.58
N ALA A 97 -3.79 19.85 -6.10
CA ALA A 97 -4.57 20.02 -7.34
C ALA A 97 -3.89 19.35 -8.54
N ARG A 98 -2.55 19.38 -8.60
CA ARG A 98 -1.80 18.71 -9.67
C ARG A 98 -1.90 17.18 -9.57
N LEU A 99 -1.87 16.61 -8.37
CA LEU A 99 -2.08 15.18 -8.17
C LEU A 99 -3.46 14.72 -8.67
N ASP A 100 -4.49 15.51 -8.41
CA ASP A 100 -5.87 15.22 -8.83
C ASP A 100 -6.00 15.28 -10.37
N ARG A 101 -5.41 16.30 -10.99
CA ARG A 101 -5.56 16.59 -12.43
C ARG A 101 -4.66 15.72 -13.32
N ASP A 102 -3.36 15.69 -13.01
CA ASP A 102 -2.34 15.17 -13.92
C ASP A 102 -1.85 13.77 -13.54
N ARG A 103 -2.11 13.35 -12.29
CA ARG A 103 -1.66 12.06 -11.73
C ARG A 103 -0.16 11.77 -11.98
N PRO A 104 0.75 12.71 -11.69
CA PRO A 104 2.18 12.50 -11.93
C PRO A 104 2.73 11.37 -11.04
N ASP A 105 3.79 10.71 -11.52
CA ASP A 105 4.56 9.74 -10.73
C ASP A 105 5.60 10.41 -9.83
N GLU A 106 6.06 11.61 -10.20
CA GLU A 106 7.05 12.38 -9.44
C GLU A 106 6.68 13.86 -9.44
N LEU A 107 6.83 14.53 -8.30
CA LEU A 107 6.60 15.96 -8.19
C LEU A 107 7.43 16.57 -7.05
N THR A 108 7.74 17.87 -7.18
CA THR A 108 8.37 18.65 -6.11
C THR A 108 7.42 19.73 -5.61
N VAL A 109 7.20 19.79 -4.29
CA VAL A 109 6.33 20.78 -3.61
C VAL A 109 7.01 21.27 -2.35
N ALA A 110 7.07 22.59 -2.14
CA ALA A 110 7.72 23.20 -0.97
C ALA A 110 9.17 22.71 -0.75
N GLY A 111 9.90 22.50 -1.85
CA GLY A 111 11.27 21.97 -1.85
C GLY A 111 11.39 20.45 -1.58
N ARG A 112 10.28 19.74 -1.38
CA ARG A 112 10.27 18.28 -1.15
C ARG A 112 9.97 17.54 -2.45
N GLY A 113 10.89 16.67 -2.87
CA GLY A 113 10.66 15.75 -3.98
C GLY A 113 9.90 14.52 -3.49
N CYS A 114 8.79 14.18 -4.14
CA CYS A 114 7.96 13.02 -3.83
C CYS A 114 7.82 12.16 -5.08
N ARG A 115 7.93 10.84 -4.93
CA ARG A 115 7.77 9.87 -6.02
C ARG A 115 6.88 8.71 -5.61
N VAL A 116 5.92 8.36 -6.46
CA VAL A 116 5.10 7.16 -6.34
C VAL A 116 5.93 5.97 -6.84
N VAL A 117 5.97 4.90 -6.04
CA VAL A 117 6.74 3.69 -6.35
C VAL A 117 5.88 2.46 -6.22
N SER A 118 6.25 1.40 -6.95
CA SER A 118 5.70 0.07 -6.82
C SER A 118 6.78 -0.88 -6.30
N LEU A 119 6.44 -1.67 -5.28
CA LEU A 119 7.22 -2.81 -4.83
C LEU A 119 6.52 -4.08 -5.30
N ARG A 120 7.28 -4.91 -6.02
CA ARG A 120 6.85 -6.26 -6.39
C ARG A 120 7.53 -7.23 -5.43
N HIS A 121 6.73 -8.02 -4.72
CA HIS A 121 7.25 -9.10 -3.91
C HIS A 121 7.85 -10.16 -4.85
N HIS A 122 9.18 -10.28 -4.86
CA HIS A 122 9.85 -11.39 -5.52
C HIS A 122 9.92 -12.56 -4.53
N SER A 123 9.40 -13.72 -4.92
CA SER A 123 9.62 -14.96 -4.18
C SER A 123 10.80 -15.66 -4.81
N GLU A 124 11.93 -15.78 -4.13
CA GLU A 124 12.88 -16.84 -4.50
C GLU A 124 12.24 -18.18 -4.13
N PRO A 125 12.30 -19.20 -5.00
CA PRO A 125 11.93 -20.55 -4.60
C PRO A 125 12.96 -21.01 -3.56
N THR A 126 12.59 -20.92 -2.28
CA THR A 126 13.33 -21.57 -1.20
C THR A 126 13.33 -23.06 -1.55
N GLY A 127 14.51 -23.59 -1.86
CA GLY A 127 14.68 -24.99 -2.26
C GLY A 127 13.93 -25.91 -1.30
N THR A 128 13.08 -26.77 -1.87
CA THR A 128 12.41 -27.85 -1.18
C THR A 128 13.48 -28.74 -0.54
N ALA A 129 13.73 -28.57 0.76
CA ALA A 129 14.34 -29.64 1.53
C ALA A 129 13.33 -30.80 1.56
N PRO A 130 13.70 -32.02 1.15
CA PRO A 130 12.78 -33.14 1.19
C PRO A 130 12.43 -33.42 2.65
N ILE A 131 11.13 -33.42 2.95
CA ILE A 131 10.60 -33.97 4.20
C ILE A 131 10.76 -35.49 4.06
N MET A 132 11.80 -36.04 4.69
CA MET A 132 11.96 -37.48 4.86
C MET A 132 10.99 -37.92 5.94
N VAL A 133 9.99 -38.71 5.55
CA VAL A 133 9.09 -39.45 6.46
C VAL A 133 9.63 -40.86 6.61
#